data_AF-A0A842MX10-F1
#
_entry.id   AF-A0A842MX10-F1
#
_cell.length_a   1.000
_cell.length_b   1.000
_cell.length_c   1.000
_cell.angle_alpha   90.00
_cell.angle_beta   90.00
_cell.angle_gamma   90.00
#
_symmetry.space_group_name_H-M   'P 1'
#
loop_
_entity.id
_entity.type
_entity.pdbx_description
1 polymer ?
#
loop_
_entity_poly.entity_id
_entity_poly.type
_entity_poly.pdbx_seq_one_letter_code
_entity_poly.pdbx_strand_id
1 'polypeptide(L)'
;MTTLILLTFGVLLALTATSFTSGLTRARVNSAGQENLRFYKTHVWVEGLSNGTDRGVAAFKLHNLGGKSTSIELIDVRGWEMDWLDVYFHTVNRTSEPTLLYSDLDPFSWGSLSGSSVLIDGYNYTQATGSIHFGSGATIIVYVKMPPMIYRDNIGQPVAVAVGTVNANFFTEFVAESHN
;
A
#
# COMPACT_ATOMS: atom_id res chain seq x y z
N MET A 1 -27.89 2.83 -57.11
CA MET A 1 -28.55 2.19 -55.95
C MET A 1 -27.58 1.39 -55.08
N THR A 2 -26.73 0.54 -55.67
CA THR A 2 -25.74 -0.27 -54.93
C THR A 2 -24.75 0.55 -54.10
N THR A 3 -24.29 1.69 -54.60
CA THR A 3 -23.36 2.58 -53.88
C THR A 3 -23.93 3.18 -52.60
N LEU A 4 -25.20 3.59 -52.60
CA LEU A 4 -25.86 4.17 -51.42
C LEU A 4 -26.12 3.13 -50.33
N ILE A 5 -26.47 1.90 -50.74
CA ILE A 5 -26.69 0.76 -49.84
C ILE A 5 -25.37 0.37 -49.16
N LEU A 6 -24.28 0.27 -49.91
CA LEU A 6 -22.97 -0.05 -49.34
C LEU A 6 -22.46 1.04 -48.39
N LEU A 7 -22.68 2.31 -48.74
CA LEU A 7 -22.31 3.45 -47.90
C LEU A 7 -23.02 3.42 -46.54
N THR A 8 -24.34 3.25 -46.55
CA THR A 8 -25.15 3.25 -45.32
C THR A 8 -24.80 2.08 -44.40
N PHE A 9 -24.56 0.89 -44.96
CA PHE A 9 -24.14 -0.28 -44.19
C PHE A 9 -22.75 -0.09 -43.57
N GLY A 10 -21.80 0.50 -44.32
CA GLY A 10 -20.47 0.81 -43.82
C GLY A 10 -20.49 1.82 -42.66
N VAL A 11 -21.31 2.86 -42.75
CA VAL A 11 -21.45 3.87 -41.69
C VAL A 11 -22.07 3.27 -40.42
N LEU A 12 -23.12 2.44 -40.54
CA LEU A 12 -23.73 1.74 -39.41
C LEU A 12 -22.73 0.83 -38.69
N LEU A 13 -21.97 0.03 -39.45
CA LEU A 13 -20.96 -0.86 -38.88
C LEU A 13 -19.85 -0.06 -38.17
N ALA A 14 -19.36 1.03 -38.77
CA ALA A 14 -18.34 1.88 -38.18
C ALA A 14 -18.80 2.52 -36.86
N LEU A 15 -20.07 2.98 -36.79
CA LEU A 15 -20.64 3.56 -35.57
C LEU A 15 -20.75 2.52 -34.46
N THR A 16 -21.20 1.30 -34.77
CA THR A 16 -21.30 0.21 -33.77
C THR A 16 -19.93 -0.25 -33.26
N ALA A 17 -18.93 -0.36 -34.13
CA ALA A 17 -17.56 -0.69 -33.71
C ALA A 17 -16.95 0.40 -32.81
N THR A 18 -17.20 1.67 -33.16
CA THR A 18 -16.72 2.82 -32.37
C THR A 18 -17.40 2.88 -31.00
N SER A 19 -18.71 2.66 -30.93
CA SER A 19 -19.45 2.67 -29.66
C SER A 19 -19.06 1.49 -28.77
N PHE A 20 -18.85 0.31 -29.34
CA PHE A 20 -18.35 -0.87 -28.62
C PHE A 20 -16.93 -0.64 -28.08
N THR A 21 -16.02 -0.16 -28.92
CA THR A 21 -14.63 0.13 -28.51
C THR A 21 -14.58 1.23 -27.47
N SER A 22 -15.36 2.30 -27.65
CA SER A 22 -15.47 3.37 -26.65
C SER A 22 -16.07 2.86 -25.35
N GLY A 23 -17.06 1.96 -25.40
CA GLY A 23 -17.64 1.29 -24.25
C GLY A 23 -16.61 0.44 -23.51
N LEU A 24 -15.78 -0.31 -24.22
CA LEU A 24 -14.66 -1.08 -23.66
C LEU A 24 -13.57 -0.19 -23.07
N THR A 25 -13.20 0.90 -23.74
CA THR A 25 -12.21 1.84 -23.20
C THR A 25 -12.74 2.52 -21.95
N ARG A 26 -14.00 2.97 -21.95
CA ARG A 26 -14.65 3.50 -20.75
C ARG A 26 -14.77 2.45 -19.67
N ALA A 27 -15.12 1.21 -19.99
CA ALA A 27 -15.11 0.12 -19.01
C ALA A 27 -13.69 -0.11 -18.48
N ARG A 28 -12.63 -0.09 -19.28
CA ARG A 28 -11.27 -0.23 -18.76
C ARG A 28 -10.85 0.95 -17.90
N VAL A 29 -11.25 2.18 -18.24
CA VAL A 29 -10.97 3.39 -17.47
C VAL A 29 -11.88 3.54 -16.24
N ASN A 30 -13.08 2.96 -16.23
CA ASN A 30 -14.06 3.03 -15.13
C ASN A 30 -14.02 1.78 -14.22
N SER A 31 -13.69 0.60 -14.76
CA SER A 31 -13.32 -0.61 -14.01
C SER A 31 -11.93 -0.45 -13.40
N ALA A 32 -11.04 0.31 -14.05
CA ALA A 32 -9.94 1.00 -13.38
C ALA A 32 -10.42 2.36 -12.85
N GLY A 33 -11.53 2.39 -12.12
CA GLY A 33 -11.82 3.49 -11.18
C GLY A 33 -10.67 3.49 -10.18
N GLN A 34 -9.59 4.15 -10.58
CA GLN A 34 -8.22 3.74 -10.28
C GLN A 34 -8.05 3.62 -8.79
N GLU A 35 -7.88 2.38 -8.33
CA GLU A 35 -7.18 2.18 -7.09
C GLU A 35 -5.74 2.64 -7.33
N ASN A 36 -5.40 3.79 -6.76
CA ASN A 36 -4.10 4.40 -6.94
C ASN A 36 -3.53 4.62 -5.55
N LEU A 37 -2.78 3.62 -5.10
CA LEU A 37 -2.07 3.69 -3.83
C LEU A 37 -0.66 4.19 -4.07
N ARG A 38 -0.27 5.15 -3.26
CA ARG A 38 1.07 5.71 -3.31
C ARG A 38 1.72 5.64 -1.94
N PHE A 39 2.93 5.09 -1.92
CA PHE A 39 3.78 5.09 -0.75
C PHE A 39 4.34 6.49 -0.50
N TYR A 40 4.39 6.85 0.78
CA TYR A 40 4.98 8.07 1.31
C TYR A 40 5.78 7.70 2.55
N LYS A 41 6.92 8.40 2.76
CA LYS A 41 7.74 8.33 3.98
C LYS A 41 7.92 6.89 4.48
N THR A 42 8.93 6.23 3.95
CA THR A 42 9.11 4.79 4.09
C THR A 42 10.47 4.53 4.72
N HIS A 43 10.47 3.74 5.78
CA HIS A 43 11.65 3.45 6.57
C HIS A 43 11.70 1.97 6.93
N VAL A 44 12.90 1.44 7.00
CA VAL A 44 13.14 0.10 7.52
C VAL A 44 14.23 0.22 8.56
N TRP A 45 13.90 -0.13 9.80
CA TRP A 45 14.82 -0.04 10.92
C TRP A 45 15.25 -1.43 11.32
N VAL A 46 16.56 -1.66 11.34
CA VAL A 46 17.15 -2.91 11.81
C VAL A 46 17.77 -2.67 13.17
N GLU A 47 17.38 -3.51 14.14
CA GLU A 47 17.91 -3.51 15.49
C GLU A 47 18.60 -4.86 15.78
N GLY A 48 19.75 -4.78 16.45
CA GLY A 48 20.44 -5.96 16.98
C GLY A 48 20.04 -6.14 18.45
N LEU A 49 19.36 -7.23 18.78
CA LEU A 49 19.04 -7.52 20.18
C LEU A 49 20.28 -8.07 20.92
N SER A 50 20.34 -7.79 22.22
CA SER A 50 21.42 -8.25 23.11
C SER A 50 21.56 -9.76 23.22
N ASN A 51 20.56 -10.52 22.75
CA ASN A 51 20.59 -11.98 22.64
C ASN A 51 21.25 -12.50 21.36
N GLY A 52 21.81 -11.63 20.52
CA GLY A 52 22.47 -11.99 19.26
C GLY A 52 21.51 -12.30 18.11
N THR A 53 20.23 -11.93 18.25
CA THR A 53 19.25 -12.04 17.15
C THR A 53 18.97 -10.67 16.58
N ASP A 54 19.04 -10.56 15.26
CA ASP A 54 18.65 -9.34 14.55
C ASP A 54 17.14 -9.34 14.27
N ARG A 55 16.53 -8.16 14.39
CA ARG A 55 15.12 -7.92 14.07
C ARG A 55 15.00 -6.62 13.30
N GLY A 56 13.87 -6.44 12.63
CA GLY A 56 13.60 -5.19 11.95
C GLY A 56 12.14 -4.82 11.92
N VAL A 57 11.88 -3.53 11.76
CA VAL A 57 10.56 -2.95 11.63
C VAL A 57 10.49 -2.21 10.30
N ALA A 58 9.52 -2.55 9.47
CA ALA A 58 9.16 -1.76 8.30
C ALA A 58 8.10 -0.75 8.70
N ALA A 59 8.26 0.50 8.31
CA ALA A 59 7.22 1.50 8.48
C ALA A 59 7.02 2.29 7.20
N PHE A 60 5.77 2.47 6.80
CA PHE A 60 5.44 3.23 5.60
C PHE A 60 4.07 3.90 5.72
N LYS A 61 3.90 5.02 5.03
CA LYS A 61 2.59 5.63 4.82
C LYS A 61 2.07 5.22 3.45
N LEU A 62 0.79 4.88 3.38
CA LEU A 62 0.12 4.53 2.15
C LEU A 62 -1.09 5.44 1.98
N HIS A 63 -1.12 6.18 0.88
CA HIS A 63 -2.19 7.12 0.59
C HIS A 63 -3.03 6.65 -0.59
N ASN A 64 -4.35 6.68 -0.43
CA ASN A 64 -5.27 6.37 -1.51
C ASN A 64 -5.59 7.63 -2.33
N LEU A 65 -4.90 7.80 -3.44
CA LEU A 65 -5.19 8.82 -4.46
C LEU A 65 -6.35 8.41 -5.38
N GLY A 66 -6.82 7.18 -5.25
CA GLY A 66 -7.91 6.64 -6.03
C GLY A 66 -9.27 7.21 -5.66
N GLY A 67 -10.23 7.08 -6.58
CA GLY A 67 -11.61 7.56 -6.38
C GLY A 67 -12.51 6.63 -5.57
N LYS A 68 -11.99 5.48 -5.10
CA LYS A 68 -12.75 4.44 -4.40
C LYS A 68 -12.00 3.96 -3.15
N SER A 69 -12.73 3.54 -2.13
CA SER A 69 -12.17 2.83 -0.98
C SER A 69 -11.50 1.53 -1.42
N THR A 70 -10.45 1.13 -0.72
CA THR A 70 -9.72 -0.11 -0.97
C THR A 70 -9.52 -0.93 0.30
N SER A 71 -9.15 -2.20 0.10
CA SER A 71 -8.74 -3.15 1.14
C SER A 71 -7.36 -3.69 0.84
N ILE A 72 -6.49 -3.67 1.84
CA ILE A 72 -5.21 -4.37 1.80
C ILE A 72 -5.46 -5.82 2.17
N GLU A 73 -5.07 -6.72 1.29
CA GLU A 73 -5.23 -8.17 1.45
C GLU A 73 -3.89 -8.87 1.69
N LEU A 74 -2.78 -8.20 1.41
CA LEU A 74 -1.45 -8.76 1.54
C LEU A 74 -0.43 -7.67 1.83
N ILE A 75 0.50 -7.95 2.74
CA ILE A 75 1.72 -7.18 2.90
C ILE A 75 2.88 -8.17 2.81
N ASP A 76 3.82 -7.88 1.92
CA ASP A 76 5.00 -8.67 1.69
C ASP A 76 6.24 -7.80 1.93
N VAL A 77 7.18 -8.33 2.71
CA VAL A 77 8.50 -7.74 2.93
C VAL A 77 9.56 -8.74 2.44
N ARG A 78 10.37 -8.33 1.46
CA ARG A 78 11.44 -9.12 0.81
C ARG A 78 10.99 -10.46 0.20
N GLY A 79 9.75 -10.57 -0.27
CA GLY A 79 9.21 -11.81 -0.84
C GLY A 79 8.63 -12.76 0.21
N TRP A 80 8.39 -12.27 1.43
CA TRP A 80 7.75 -13.00 2.52
C TRP A 80 6.45 -12.32 2.92
N GLU A 81 5.36 -13.08 2.94
CA GLU A 81 4.04 -12.64 3.39
C GLU A 81 4.00 -12.46 4.91
N MET A 82 3.56 -11.28 5.35
CA MET A 82 3.50 -10.90 6.76
C MET A 82 2.21 -11.42 7.39
N ASP A 83 2.31 -11.92 8.63
CA ASP A 83 1.13 -12.21 9.43
C ASP A 83 0.44 -10.89 9.82
N TRP A 84 -0.90 -10.84 9.76
CA TRP A 84 -1.67 -9.68 10.21
C TRP A 84 -1.37 -9.32 11.67
N LEU A 85 -1.07 -10.31 12.52
CA LEU A 85 -0.70 -10.07 13.91
C LEU A 85 0.63 -9.31 14.06
N ASP A 86 1.46 -9.30 13.02
CA ASP A 86 2.71 -8.56 12.97
C ASP A 86 2.56 -7.17 12.35
N VAL A 87 1.34 -6.79 11.92
CA VAL A 87 1.01 -5.52 11.30
C VAL A 87 0.24 -4.63 12.28
N TYR A 88 0.72 -3.41 12.47
CA TYR A 88 0.09 -2.37 13.28
C TYR A 88 -0.21 -1.17 12.38
N PHE A 89 -1.43 -0.67 12.43
CA PHE A 89 -1.83 0.42 11.53
C PHE A 89 -2.60 1.52 12.27
N HIS A 90 -2.53 2.71 11.70
CA HIS A 90 -3.31 3.86 12.11
C HIS A 90 -3.84 4.57 10.87
N THR A 91 -5.14 4.81 10.82
CA THR A 91 -5.77 5.54 9.72
C THR A 91 -5.80 7.01 10.06
N VAL A 92 -5.09 7.82 9.28
CA VAL A 92 -4.98 9.26 9.50
C VAL A 92 -6.25 9.94 9.02
N ASN A 93 -6.87 10.72 9.90
CA ASN A 93 -7.98 11.58 9.52
C ASN A 93 -7.45 12.94 9.06
N ARG A 94 -7.51 13.19 7.74
CA ARG A 94 -7.01 14.42 7.09
C ARG A 94 -7.51 15.72 7.73
N THR A 95 -8.70 15.72 8.34
CA THR A 95 -9.27 16.93 8.94
C THR A 95 -8.74 17.22 10.34
N SER A 96 -8.45 16.19 11.14
CA SER A 96 -8.00 16.33 12.53
C SER A 96 -6.49 16.19 12.70
N GLU A 97 -5.82 15.49 11.79
CA GLU A 97 -4.40 15.08 11.92
C GLU A 97 -3.57 15.47 10.68
N PRO A 98 -3.60 16.74 10.23
CA PRO A 98 -2.90 17.15 9.01
C PRO A 98 -1.37 17.05 9.14
N THR A 99 -0.82 17.14 10.35
CA THR A 99 0.62 17.03 10.61
C THR A 99 1.13 15.62 10.32
N LEU A 100 0.37 14.58 10.68
CA LEU A 100 0.72 13.19 10.43
C LEU A 100 0.84 12.84 8.95
N LEU A 101 0.21 13.60 8.05
CA LEU A 101 0.32 13.38 6.62
C LEU A 101 1.72 13.71 6.08
N TYR A 102 2.38 14.70 6.67
CA TYR A 102 3.64 15.26 6.17
C TYR A 102 4.83 15.02 7.08
N SER A 103 4.58 14.69 8.36
CA SER A 103 5.63 14.30 9.31
C SER A 103 6.40 13.09 8.81
N ASP A 104 7.61 12.90 9.32
CA ASP A 104 8.30 11.63 9.11
C ASP A 104 7.68 10.51 9.95
N LEU A 105 8.20 9.29 9.81
CA LEU A 105 7.85 8.19 10.71
C LEU A 105 8.86 8.11 11.84
N ASP A 106 8.37 7.98 13.07
CA ASP A 106 9.24 7.80 14.22
C ASP A 106 9.79 6.38 14.24
N PRO A 107 11.12 6.23 14.41
CA PRO A 107 11.75 4.94 14.61
C PRO A 107 11.16 4.21 15.80
N PHE A 108 10.89 2.92 15.62
CA PHE A 108 10.23 2.12 16.65
C PHE A 108 10.86 0.74 16.75
N SER A 109 11.03 0.25 17.98
CA SER A 109 11.68 -1.03 18.25
C SER A 109 10.75 -2.21 18.01
N TRP A 110 11.29 -3.31 17.51
CA TRP A 110 10.52 -4.52 17.18
C TRP A 110 9.85 -5.10 18.43
N GLY A 111 10.56 -5.11 19.55
CA GLY A 111 10.05 -5.61 20.83
C GLY A 111 8.90 -4.78 21.40
N SER A 112 8.83 -3.48 21.09
CA SER A 112 7.80 -2.58 21.62
C SER A 112 6.48 -2.66 20.86
N LEU A 113 6.49 -3.19 19.62
CA LEU A 113 5.24 -3.47 18.88
C LEU A 113 4.56 -4.67 19.53
N SER A 114 3.75 -4.50 20.57
CA SER A 114 3.17 -5.64 21.27
C SER A 114 1.78 -5.34 21.80
N GLY A 115 0.98 -6.40 21.93
CA GLY A 115 -0.41 -6.30 22.37
C GLY A 115 -1.36 -5.93 21.23
N SER A 116 -2.60 -5.60 21.58
CA SER A 116 -3.66 -5.25 20.63
C SER A 116 -3.54 -3.85 20.05
N SER A 117 -2.83 -2.96 20.75
CA SER A 117 -2.60 -1.59 20.30
C SER A 117 -1.35 -0.99 20.93
N VAL A 118 -0.68 -0.10 20.20
CA VAL A 118 0.59 0.52 20.58
C VAL A 118 0.48 2.02 20.37
N LEU A 119 1.03 2.80 21.30
CA LEU A 119 1.07 4.25 21.18
C LEU A 119 2.41 4.67 20.52
N ILE A 120 2.33 5.30 19.35
CA ILE A 120 3.48 5.81 18.60
C ILE A 120 3.20 7.28 18.30
N ASP A 121 4.11 8.17 18.70
CA ASP A 121 3.97 9.64 18.54
C ASP A 121 2.64 10.21 19.11
N GLY A 122 2.10 9.59 20.17
CA GLY A 122 0.82 10.02 20.76
C GLY A 122 -0.43 9.48 20.06
N TYR A 123 -0.28 8.71 18.98
CA TYR A 123 -1.39 8.10 18.24
C TYR A 123 -1.48 6.61 18.51
N ASN A 124 -2.71 6.09 18.55
CA ASN A 124 -2.96 4.69 18.82
C ASN A 124 -2.95 3.87 17.53
N TYR A 125 -2.01 2.95 17.41
CA TYR A 125 -1.89 1.99 16.32
C TYR A 125 -2.52 0.68 16.74
N THR A 126 -3.49 0.19 15.97
CA THR A 126 -4.17 -1.07 16.25
C THR A 126 -3.49 -2.22 15.52
N GLN A 127 -3.31 -3.34 16.21
CA GLN A 127 -2.87 -4.59 15.59
C GLN A 127 -3.93 -5.04 14.58
N ALA A 128 -3.50 -5.42 13.38
CA ALA A 128 -4.40 -5.99 12.38
C ALA A 128 -4.78 -7.43 12.76
N THR A 129 -6.03 -7.78 12.49
CA THR A 129 -6.55 -9.15 12.64
C THR A 129 -7.00 -9.72 11.30
N GLY A 130 -6.71 -9.02 10.20
CA GLY A 130 -7.16 -9.30 8.85
C GLY A 130 -7.01 -8.07 7.96
N SER A 131 -7.70 -8.10 6.82
CA SER A 131 -7.61 -7.09 5.77
C SER A 131 -7.90 -5.67 6.29
N ILE A 132 -7.07 -4.71 5.88
CA ILE A 132 -7.16 -3.32 6.33
C ILE A 132 -7.95 -2.51 5.31
N HIS A 133 -9.09 -1.95 5.72
CA HIS A 133 -9.96 -1.15 4.86
C HIS A 133 -9.71 0.35 5.06
N PHE A 134 -9.57 1.09 3.96
CA PHE A 134 -9.44 2.55 4.02
C PHE A 134 -10.06 3.25 2.81
N GLY A 135 -10.59 4.45 3.07
CA GLY A 135 -11.37 5.23 2.11
C GLY A 135 -10.53 5.91 1.02
N SER A 136 -11.21 6.42 0.00
CA SER A 136 -10.62 7.35 -0.97
C SER A 136 -10.11 8.61 -0.27
N GLY A 137 -8.89 9.05 -0.60
CA GLY A 137 -8.25 10.23 0.00
C GLY A 137 -7.74 10.02 1.43
N ALA A 138 -7.90 8.82 2.00
CA ALA A 138 -7.34 8.49 3.32
C ALA A 138 -5.87 8.07 3.21
N THR A 139 -5.13 8.33 4.27
CA THR A 139 -3.78 7.80 4.47
C THR A 139 -3.81 6.83 5.61
N ILE A 140 -3.13 5.71 5.44
CA ILE A 140 -2.82 4.80 6.54
C ILE A 140 -1.32 4.86 6.82
N ILE A 141 -0.96 4.74 8.09
CA ILE A 141 0.42 4.54 8.52
C ILE A 141 0.51 3.11 9.01
N VAL A 142 1.47 2.37 8.50
CA VAL A 142 1.63 0.94 8.80
C VAL A 142 3.02 0.71 9.34
N TYR A 143 3.09 0.02 10.48
CA TYR A 143 4.30 -0.54 11.08
C TYR A 143 4.18 -2.07 11.02
N VAL A 144 5.21 -2.72 10.53
CA VAL A 144 5.24 -4.17 10.32
C VAL A 144 6.46 -4.74 11.00
N LYS A 145 6.24 -5.74 11.85
CA LYS A 145 7.33 -6.56 12.37
C LYS A 145 7.85 -7.44 11.26
N MET A 146 9.11 -7.25 10.92
CA MET A 146 9.74 -8.11 9.93
C MET A 146 10.01 -9.51 10.52
N PRO A 147 9.97 -10.55 9.66
CA PRO A 147 10.38 -11.88 10.02
C PRO A 147 11.89 -11.91 10.29
N PRO A 148 12.43 -12.98 10.89
CA PRO A 148 13.86 -13.14 11.17
C PRO A 148 14.68 -13.45 9.90
N MET A 149 14.63 -12.53 8.93
CA MET A 149 15.36 -12.60 7.65
C MET A 149 16.09 -11.29 7.33
N ILE A 150 16.02 -10.31 8.22
CA ILE A 150 16.78 -9.07 8.14
C ILE A 150 17.85 -9.07 9.24
N TYR A 151 19.08 -8.80 8.81
CA TYR A 151 20.27 -8.82 9.64
C TYR A 151 20.92 -7.44 9.64
N ARG A 152 21.82 -7.21 10.60
CA ARG A 152 22.60 -5.95 10.68
C ARG A 152 23.41 -5.68 9.40
N ASP A 153 23.82 -6.74 8.70
CA ASP A 153 24.52 -6.66 7.42
C ASP A 153 23.66 -6.14 6.26
N ASN A 154 22.32 -6.12 6.42
CA ASN A 154 21.42 -5.55 5.44
C ASN A 154 21.28 -4.04 5.55
N ILE A 155 21.88 -3.39 6.56
CA ILE A 155 21.87 -1.93 6.67
C ILE A 155 22.55 -1.32 5.43
N GLY A 156 21.87 -0.36 4.79
CA GLY A 156 22.29 0.26 3.54
C GLY A 156 21.89 -0.52 2.28
N GLN A 157 21.25 -1.69 2.40
CA GLN A 157 20.72 -2.45 1.26
C GLN A 157 19.23 -2.14 1.02
N PRO A 158 18.76 -2.24 -0.24
CA PRO A 158 17.34 -2.10 -0.54
C PRO A 158 16.54 -3.30 -0.01
N VAL A 159 15.39 -3.00 0.57
CA VAL A 159 14.39 -3.90 1.11
C VAL A 159 13.11 -3.64 0.34
N ALA A 160 12.71 -4.64 -0.44
CA ALA A 160 11.45 -4.60 -1.18
C ALA A 160 10.27 -4.75 -0.23
N VAL A 161 9.25 -3.90 -0.43
CA VAL A 161 7.94 -4.03 0.23
C VAL A 161 6.85 -3.96 -0.82
N ALA A 162 5.94 -4.92 -0.77
CA ALA A 162 4.77 -4.95 -1.61
C ALA A 162 3.49 -4.94 -0.76
N VAL A 163 2.50 -4.20 -1.24
CA VAL A 163 1.16 -4.16 -0.67
C VAL A 163 0.20 -4.64 -1.75
N GLY A 164 -0.45 -5.76 -1.49
CA GLY A 164 -1.44 -6.36 -2.36
C GLY A 164 -2.85 -5.99 -1.92
N THR A 165 -3.68 -5.66 -2.89
CA THR A 165 -5.11 -5.45 -2.73
C THR A 165 -5.86 -6.40 -3.65
N VAL A 166 -7.19 -6.42 -3.55
CA VAL A 166 -8.03 -7.30 -4.39
C VAL A 166 -7.79 -7.07 -5.89
N ASN A 167 -7.39 -5.85 -6.30
CA ASN A 167 -7.32 -5.47 -7.71
C ASN A 167 -5.89 -5.25 -8.23
N ALA A 168 -4.93 -4.94 -7.35
CA ALA A 168 -3.58 -4.57 -7.77
C ALA A 168 -2.53 -4.88 -6.70
N ASN A 169 -1.27 -5.01 -7.14
CA ASN A 169 -0.12 -5.07 -6.25
C ASN A 169 0.72 -3.81 -6.45
N PHE A 170 1.06 -3.14 -5.34
CA PHE A 170 1.89 -1.96 -5.31
C PHE A 170 3.24 -2.32 -4.70
N PHE A 171 4.33 -1.97 -5.37
CA PHE A 171 5.68 -2.34 -4.98
C PHE A 171 6.56 -1.11 -4.83
N THR A 172 7.47 -1.15 -3.87
CA THR A 172 8.48 -0.12 -3.65
C THR A 172 9.66 -0.71 -2.88
N GLU A 173 10.81 -0.04 -2.93
CA GLU A 173 12.03 -0.47 -2.25
C GLU A 173 12.51 0.64 -1.32
N PHE A 174 12.94 0.23 -0.13
CA PHE A 174 13.39 1.12 0.94
C PHE A 174 14.82 0.78 1.33
N VAL A 175 15.62 1.77 1.70
CA VAL A 175 16.95 1.50 2.23
C VAL A 175 16.81 1.12 3.70
N ALA A 176 17.42 0.01 4.11
CA ALA A 176 17.46 -0.36 5.52
C ALA A 176 18.41 0.56 6.29
N GLU A 177 17.95 1.03 7.44
CA GLU A 177 18.65 1.95 8.31
C GLU A 177 18.92 1.28 9.66
N SER A 178 19.95 1.75 10.36
CA SER A 178 20.23 1.26 11.71
C SER A 178 19.30 1.96 12.70
N HIS A 179 18.69 1.19 13.60
CA HIS A 179 18.03 1.71 14.79
C HIS A 179 18.82 1.30 16.02
N ASN A 180 18.99 2.23 16.96
CA ASN A 180 19.89 2.12 18.11
C ASN A 180 19.12 2.41 19.39
#